data_AF-A0A8J3G8B3-F1
#
_entry.id   AF-A0A8J3G8B3-F1
#
_cell.length_a   1.000
_cell.length_b   1.000
_cell.length_c   1.000
_cell.angle_alpha   90.00
_cell.angle_beta   90.00
_cell.angle_gamma   90.00
#
_symmetry.space_group_name_H-M   'P 1'
#
loop_
_entity.id
_entity.type
_entity.pdbx_description
1 polymer ?
#
loop_
_entity_poly.entity_id
_entity_poly.type
_entity_poly.pdbx_seq_one_letter_code
_entity_poly.pdbx_strand_id
1 'polypeptide(L)'
;MNYSIIKQLLEHLEDFEKLPQGESGTTMGNFVDYLSYSINKPETAVKVTDEELLNVSLAQYIAHLYRFSKSYTKIALENSPLTTVDDFLYLGKIMELGHCTKTELIELNAHEKTSGMEIIKRLQKNNFVTQEDDPNDGRSKLLSITLKGKQEFFAALESMKKSANLVGGPLSTVEKLHLMHLLQKLHVFHKSLFAEKNVTLDEMLEQLESQENQ
;
A
#
# COMPACT_ATOMS: atom_id res chain seq x y z
N MET A 1 12.61 -30.00 25.44
CA MET A 1 11.91 -28.85 24.83
C MET A 1 12.04 -27.67 25.78
N ASN A 2 12.40 -26.49 25.27
CA ASN A 2 12.44 -25.26 26.07
C ASN A 2 11.05 -24.62 26.04
N TYR A 3 10.35 -24.61 27.17
CA TYR A 3 8.99 -24.05 27.31
C TYR A 3 8.98 -22.61 27.83
N SER A 4 10.10 -21.89 27.74
CA SER A 4 10.22 -20.51 28.24
C SER A 4 9.16 -19.58 27.66
N ILE A 5 8.86 -19.70 26.37
CA ILE A 5 7.84 -18.87 25.68
C ILE A 5 6.43 -19.17 26.21
N ILE A 6 6.12 -20.44 26.51
CA ILE A 6 4.81 -20.80 27.07
C ILE A 6 4.65 -20.20 28.47
N LYS A 7 5.72 -20.21 29.28
CA LYS A 7 5.68 -19.57 30.60
C LYS A 7 5.46 -18.06 30.51
N GLN A 8 6.17 -17.38 29.61
CA GLN A 8 5.97 -15.94 29.38
C GLN A 8 4.55 -15.63 28.86
N LEU A 9 4.01 -16.48 27.99
CA LEU A 9 2.64 -16.31 27.49
C LEU A 9 1.60 -16.44 28.61
N LEU A 10 1.79 -17.39 29.54
CA LEU A 10 0.94 -17.55 30.71
C LEU A 10 1.06 -16.35 31.66
N GLU A 11 2.27 -15.84 31.89
CA GLU A 11 2.49 -14.63 32.70
C GLU A 11 1.75 -13.41 32.10
N HIS A 12 1.83 -13.20 30.79
CA HIS A 12 1.10 -12.13 30.12
C HIS A 12 -0.43 -12.35 30.14
N LEU A 13 -0.90 -13.58 30.03
CA LEU A 13 -2.33 -13.88 30.13
C LEU A 13 -2.87 -13.61 31.53
N GLU A 14 -2.12 -14.00 32.57
CA GLU A 14 -2.46 -13.69 33.96
C GLU A 14 -2.54 -12.18 34.21
N ASP A 15 -1.63 -11.40 33.62
CA ASP A 15 -1.65 -9.94 33.74
C ASP A 15 -2.79 -9.30 32.95
N PHE A 16 -3.16 -9.87 31.79
CA PHE A 16 -4.32 -9.44 31.01
C PHE A 16 -5.64 -9.69 31.76
N GLU A 17 -5.81 -10.86 32.39
CA GLU A 17 -7.02 -11.23 33.12
C GLU A 17 -7.28 -10.38 34.37
N LYS A 18 -6.23 -9.78 34.95
CA LYS A 18 -6.34 -8.83 36.08
C LYS A 18 -6.91 -7.46 35.68
N LEU A 19 -6.94 -7.13 34.39
CA LEU A 19 -7.48 -5.86 33.90
C LEU A 19 -9.02 -5.85 33.97
N PRO A 20 -9.67 -4.68 34.20
CA PRO A 20 -11.13 -4.58 34.17
C PRO A 20 -11.64 -4.96 32.78
N GLN A 21 -12.35 -6.08 32.69
CA GLN A 21 -12.91 -6.54 31.42
C GLN A 21 -14.22 -5.79 31.16
N GLY A 22 -14.34 -5.16 29.99
CA GLY A 22 -15.60 -4.58 29.51
C GLY A 22 -16.62 -5.66 29.14
N GLU A 23 -17.77 -5.26 28.59
CA GLU A 23 -18.89 -6.19 28.25
C GLU A 23 -18.49 -7.32 27.28
N SER A 24 -17.41 -7.16 26.51
CA SER A 24 -16.92 -8.13 25.52
C SER A 24 -16.09 -9.29 26.11
N GLY A 25 -15.70 -9.24 27.40
CA GLY A 25 -14.97 -10.31 28.10
C GLY A 25 -13.55 -10.64 27.60
N THR A 26 -12.96 -11.69 28.18
CA THR A 26 -11.62 -12.21 27.86
C THR A 26 -11.67 -13.01 26.55
N THR A 27 -11.32 -12.36 25.43
CA THR A 27 -11.23 -13.02 24.12
C THR A 27 -9.78 -13.15 23.66
N MET A 28 -9.51 -14.11 22.77
CA MET A 28 -8.19 -14.26 22.16
C MET A 28 -7.79 -13.01 21.35
N GLY A 29 -8.74 -12.31 20.73
CA GLY A 29 -8.47 -11.05 20.01
C GLY A 29 -7.93 -9.98 20.96
N ASN A 30 -8.66 -9.70 22.05
CA ASN A 30 -8.25 -8.71 23.04
C ASN A 30 -6.92 -9.08 23.71
N PHE A 31 -6.68 -10.38 23.93
CA PHE A 31 -5.40 -10.85 24.46
C PHE A 31 -4.24 -10.63 23.49
N VAL A 32 -4.43 -10.89 22.19
CA VAL A 32 -3.40 -10.63 21.16
C VAL A 32 -3.06 -9.15 21.08
N ASP A 33 -4.06 -8.26 21.17
CA ASP A 33 -3.84 -6.81 21.16
C ASP A 33 -3.07 -6.36 22.41
N TYR A 34 -3.45 -6.83 23.59
CA TYR A 34 -2.72 -6.58 24.84
C TYR A 34 -1.29 -7.13 24.80
N LEU A 35 -1.11 -8.36 24.30
CA LEU A 35 0.18 -9.02 24.22
C LEU A 35 1.10 -8.26 23.25
N SER A 36 0.55 -7.81 22.12
CA SER A 36 1.27 -6.97 21.18
C SER A 36 1.70 -5.65 21.81
N TYR A 37 0.82 -4.98 22.55
CA TYR A 37 1.12 -3.75 23.27
C TYR A 37 2.17 -3.91 24.39
N SER A 38 2.06 -4.99 25.18
CA SER A 38 2.92 -5.26 26.33
C SER A 38 4.33 -5.69 25.93
N ILE A 39 4.46 -6.49 24.86
CA ILE A 39 5.75 -6.94 24.33
C ILE A 39 6.43 -5.84 23.50
N ASN A 40 5.67 -5.17 22.62
CA ASN A 40 6.22 -4.19 21.68
C ASN A 40 6.09 -2.76 22.19
N LYS A 41 5.97 -2.56 23.52
CA LYS A 41 5.83 -1.24 24.13
C LYS A 41 6.95 -0.34 23.59
N PRO A 42 6.66 0.63 22.72
CA PRO A 42 7.72 1.40 22.11
C PRO A 42 8.43 2.18 23.23
N GLU A 43 9.77 2.22 23.26
CA GLU A 43 10.51 3.10 24.18
C GLU A 43 10.10 4.58 23.97
N THR A 44 9.64 4.89 22.76
CA THR A 44 8.99 6.14 22.37
C THR A 44 7.47 6.00 22.40
N ALA A 45 6.89 5.33 23.40
CA ALA A 45 5.48 5.46 23.72
C ALA A 45 5.24 6.91 24.11
N VAL A 46 5.16 7.77 23.11
CA VAL A 46 4.57 9.09 23.23
C VAL A 46 3.25 8.81 23.92
N LYS A 47 3.00 9.50 25.03
CA LYS A 47 1.68 9.56 25.66
C LYS A 47 0.71 10.28 24.70
N VAL A 48 0.56 9.79 23.49
CA VAL A 48 -0.49 10.20 22.60
C VAL A 48 -1.67 9.31 22.94
N THR A 49 -2.41 9.75 23.95
CA THR A 49 -3.80 9.32 24.17
C THR A 49 -4.75 10.05 23.23
N ASP A 50 -4.22 10.71 22.19
CA ASP A 50 -4.94 11.53 21.24
C ASP A 50 -4.89 10.88 19.86
N GLU A 51 -5.99 10.24 19.49
CA GLU A 51 -6.15 9.53 18.23
C GLU A 51 -5.83 10.40 17.01
N GLU A 52 -6.09 11.71 17.09
CA GLU A 52 -5.80 12.65 16.01
C GLU A 52 -4.29 12.77 15.76
N LEU A 53 -3.50 12.87 16.83
CA LEU A 53 -2.03 12.94 16.74
C LEU A 53 -1.42 11.61 16.23
N LEU A 54 -2.06 10.47 16.50
CA LEU A 54 -1.66 9.19 15.91
C LEU A 54 -1.90 9.19 14.40
N ASN A 55 -3.07 9.66 13.94
CA ASN A 55 -3.41 9.76 12.52
C ASN A 55 -2.45 10.69 11.76
N VAL A 56 -2.09 11.83 12.36
CA VAL A 56 -1.06 12.74 11.79
C VAL A 56 0.29 12.04 11.64
N SER A 57 0.71 11.28 12.66
CA SER A 57 1.97 10.55 12.63
C SER A 57 1.97 9.46 11.56
N LEU A 58 0.87 8.71 11.42
CA LEU A 58 0.70 7.70 10.36
C LEU A 58 0.80 8.33 8.97
N ALA A 59 0.10 9.43 8.72
CA ALA A 59 0.17 10.15 7.45
C ALA A 59 1.61 10.62 7.14
N GLN A 60 2.34 11.10 8.16
CA GLN A 60 3.74 11.50 8.02
C GLN A 60 4.64 10.31 7.66
N TYR A 61 4.50 9.17 8.34
CA TYR A 61 5.30 7.97 8.04
C TYR A 61 5.00 7.42 6.65
N ILE A 62 3.74 7.41 6.20
CA ILE A 62 3.35 7.02 4.84
C ILE A 62 4.06 7.93 3.82
N ALA A 63 4.04 9.25 4.03
CA ALA A 63 4.72 10.19 3.15
C ALA A 63 6.25 9.98 3.13
N HIS A 64 6.87 9.70 4.27
CA HIS A 64 8.31 9.40 4.36
C HIS A 64 8.67 8.10 3.64
N LEU A 65 7.92 7.02 3.89
CA LEU A 65 8.13 5.73 3.24
C LEU A 65 7.98 5.81 1.72
N TYR A 66 7.02 6.59 1.23
CA TYR A 66 6.89 6.87 -0.20
C TYR A 66 8.15 7.58 -0.75
N ARG A 67 8.66 8.61 -0.06
CA ARG A 67 9.88 9.32 -0.48
C ARG A 67 11.12 8.41 -0.46
N PHE A 68 11.26 7.54 0.54
CA PHE A 68 12.34 6.55 0.58
C PHE A 68 12.22 5.55 -0.57
N SER A 69 11.05 4.97 -0.79
CA SER A 69 10.76 4.07 -1.92
C SER A 69 11.10 4.72 -3.27
N LYS A 70 10.70 5.98 -3.47
CA LYS A 70 11.04 6.76 -4.67
C LYS A 70 12.55 6.95 -4.84
N SER A 71 13.25 7.20 -3.74
CA SER A 71 14.71 7.41 -3.75
C SER A 71 15.45 6.12 -4.10
N TYR A 72 15.06 4.98 -3.52
CA TYR A 72 15.62 3.68 -3.85
C TYR A 72 15.30 3.27 -5.29
N THR A 73 14.10 3.58 -5.78
CA THR A 73 13.71 3.32 -7.17
C THR A 73 14.57 4.12 -8.15
N LYS A 74 14.86 5.39 -7.85
CA LYS A 74 15.76 6.20 -8.68
C LYS A 74 17.15 5.56 -8.80
N ILE A 75 17.68 5.01 -7.71
CA ILE A 75 18.95 4.28 -7.71
C ILE A 75 18.82 2.99 -8.52
N ALA A 76 17.75 2.23 -8.32
CA ALA A 76 17.51 0.96 -9.03
C ALA A 76 17.35 1.13 -10.55
N LEU A 77 16.91 2.29 -11.00
CA LEU A 77 16.65 2.61 -12.41
C LEU A 77 17.72 3.52 -13.04
N GLU A 78 18.87 3.76 -12.39
CA GLU A 78 19.89 4.70 -12.88
C GLU A 78 20.36 4.42 -14.32
N ASN A 79 20.42 3.14 -14.71
CA ASN A 79 20.80 2.70 -16.05
C ASN A 79 19.63 2.17 -16.88
N SER A 80 18.40 2.43 -16.44
CA SER A 80 17.17 2.03 -17.13
C SER A 80 16.59 3.21 -17.90
N PRO A 81 15.92 2.97 -19.05
CA PRO A 81 15.10 3.99 -19.68
C PRO A 81 13.75 4.20 -18.95
N LEU A 82 13.43 3.38 -17.94
CA LEU A 82 12.36 3.65 -16.97
C LEU A 82 12.85 4.70 -15.97
N THR A 83 12.00 5.66 -15.63
CA THR A 83 12.43 6.84 -14.85
C THR A 83 11.78 6.93 -13.48
N THR A 84 10.60 6.35 -13.30
CA THR A 84 9.86 6.39 -12.03
C THR A 84 9.36 5.01 -11.62
N VAL A 85 8.99 4.89 -10.34
CA VAL A 85 8.28 3.71 -9.84
C VAL A 85 6.99 3.47 -10.63
N ASP A 86 6.31 4.55 -11.03
CA ASP A 86 5.07 4.46 -11.80
C ASP A 86 5.29 3.91 -13.22
N ASP A 87 6.42 4.20 -13.87
CA ASP A 87 6.75 3.59 -15.17
C ASP A 87 6.77 2.07 -15.03
N PHE A 88 7.46 1.57 -13.99
CA PHE A 88 7.57 0.16 -13.71
C PHE A 88 6.23 -0.47 -13.32
N LEU A 89 5.45 0.18 -12.44
CA LEU A 89 4.13 -0.30 -12.01
C LEU A 89 3.11 -0.33 -13.15
N TYR A 90 3.08 0.70 -14.01
CA TYR A 90 2.18 0.74 -15.17
C TYR A 90 2.51 -0.39 -16.15
N LEU A 91 3.80 -0.60 -16.48
CA LEU A 91 4.20 -1.71 -17.35
C LEU A 91 3.86 -3.08 -16.73
N GLY A 92 4.12 -3.25 -15.43
CA GLY A 92 3.76 -4.47 -14.71
C GLY A 92 2.25 -4.74 -14.76
N LYS A 93 1.43 -3.71 -14.55
CA LYS A 93 -0.03 -3.84 -14.56
C LYS A 93 -0.57 -4.15 -15.97
N ILE A 94 -0.08 -3.48 -17.01
CA ILE A 94 -0.46 -3.82 -18.40
C ILE A 94 -0.06 -5.27 -18.72
N MET A 95 1.13 -5.70 -18.30
CA MET A 95 1.62 -7.05 -18.54
C MET A 95 0.77 -8.12 -17.83
N GLU A 96 0.31 -7.84 -16.62
CA GLU A 96 -0.60 -8.70 -15.85
C GLU A 96 -1.96 -8.85 -16.54
N LEU A 97 -2.54 -7.73 -17.01
CA LEU A 97 -3.85 -7.70 -17.66
C LEU A 97 -3.80 -8.18 -19.12
N GLY A 98 -2.63 -8.13 -19.76
CA GLY A 98 -2.43 -8.35 -21.19
C GLY A 98 -2.81 -7.13 -22.03
N HIS A 99 -4.02 -6.63 -21.86
CA HIS A 99 -4.53 -5.39 -22.46
C HIS A 99 -5.51 -4.69 -21.50
N CYS A 100 -5.56 -3.36 -21.54
CA CYS A 100 -6.48 -2.56 -20.72
C CYS A 100 -6.76 -1.20 -21.34
N THR A 101 -7.84 -0.54 -20.92
CA THR A 101 -8.06 0.86 -21.35
C THR A 101 -7.14 1.82 -20.59
N LYS A 102 -6.96 3.04 -21.10
CA LYS A 102 -6.23 4.09 -20.38
C LYS A 102 -6.86 4.41 -19.02
N THR A 103 -8.20 4.50 -19.00
CA THR A 103 -8.95 4.85 -17.79
C THR A 103 -8.76 3.78 -16.72
N GLU A 104 -8.94 2.51 -17.10
CA GLU A 104 -8.75 1.37 -16.21
C GLU A 104 -7.33 1.32 -15.64
N LEU A 105 -6.31 1.50 -16.48
CA LEU A 105 -4.92 1.51 -16.01
C LEU A 105 -4.64 2.62 -15.00
N ILE A 106 -5.19 3.81 -15.24
CA ILE A 106 -5.02 4.97 -14.35
C ILE A 106 -5.71 4.72 -13.00
N GLU A 107 -6.93 4.18 -13.02
CA GLU A 107 -7.71 3.86 -11.83
C GLU A 107 -7.06 2.76 -11.00
N LEU A 108 -6.55 1.70 -11.64
CA LEU A 108 -5.83 0.61 -10.97
C LEU A 108 -4.53 1.05 -10.30
N ASN A 109 -3.95 2.17 -10.73
CA ASN A 109 -2.76 2.78 -10.13
C ASN A 109 -3.10 3.95 -9.20
N ALA A 110 -4.38 4.17 -8.86
CA ALA A 110 -4.84 5.24 -7.97
C ALA A 110 -4.30 6.64 -8.34
N HIS A 111 -4.22 6.93 -9.65
CA HIS A 111 -3.75 8.21 -10.15
C HIS A 111 -4.90 9.08 -10.64
N GLU A 112 -4.73 10.40 -10.49
CA GLU A 112 -5.55 11.35 -11.24
C GLU A 112 -5.34 11.18 -12.75
N LYS A 113 -6.39 11.50 -13.51
CA LYS A 113 -6.40 11.34 -14.97
C LYS A 113 -5.23 12.06 -15.66
N THR A 114 -4.88 13.26 -15.21
CA THR A 114 -3.78 14.07 -15.76
C THR A 114 -2.43 13.38 -15.54
N SER A 115 -2.10 13.05 -14.30
CA SER A 115 -0.85 12.39 -13.91
C SER A 115 -0.68 11.03 -14.59
N GLY A 116 -1.73 10.20 -14.58
CA GLY A 116 -1.71 8.90 -15.24
C GLY A 116 -1.55 9.00 -16.75
N MET A 117 -2.17 10.00 -17.40
CA MET A 117 -2.01 10.23 -18.83
C MET A 117 -0.57 10.63 -19.20
N GLU A 118 0.10 11.44 -18.38
CA GLU A 118 1.50 11.82 -18.62
C GLU A 118 2.46 10.63 -18.51
N ILE A 119 2.19 9.70 -17.58
CA ILE A 119 2.93 8.43 -17.49
C ILE A 119 2.71 7.60 -18.76
N ILE A 120 1.44 7.40 -19.18
CA ILE A 120 1.11 6.65 -20.40
C ILE A 120 1.80 7.27 -21.62
N LYS A 121 1.72 8.59 -21.80
CA LYS A 121 2.38 9.30 -22.91
C LYS A 121 3.90 9.07 -22.92
N ARG A 122 4.54 9.10 -21.75
CA ARG A 122 5.99 8.82 -21.62
C ARG A 122 6.33 7.39 -22.03
N LEU A 123 5.55 6.40 -21.56
CA LEU A 123 5.72 5.00 -21.94
C LEU A 123 5.53 4.78 -23.45
N GLN A 124 4.53 5.44 -24.05
CA GLN A 124 4.29 5.41 -25.50
C GLN A 124 5.44 6.07 -26.28
N LYS A 125 5.92 7.24 -25.84
CA LYS A 125 7.07 7.93 -26.45
C LYS A 125 8.33 7.06 -26.48
N ASN A 126 8.52 6.23 -25.44
CA ASN A 126 9.65 5.30 -25.36
C ASN A 126 9.43 3.98 -26.10
N ASN A 127 8.28 3.80 -26.77
CA ASN A 127 7.84 2.56 -27.42
C ASN A 127 7.70 1.37 -26.46
N PHE A 128 7.37 1.60 -25.19
CA PHE A 128 7.13 0.53 -24.21
C PHE A 128 5.69 0.04 -24.22
N VAL A 129 4.76 0.92 -24.60
CA VAL A 129 3.33 0.64 -24.69
C VAL A 129 2.84 1.06 -26.08
N THR A 130 2.04 0.20 -26.71
CA THR A 130 1.29 0.50 -27.94
C THR A 130 -0.18 0.74 -27.61
N GLN A 131 -0.90 1.35 -28.56
CA GLN A 131 -2.31 1.62 -28.44
C GLN A 131 -3.02 1.26 -29.74
N GLU A 132 -4.06 0.44 -29.64
CA GLU A 132 -4.87 -0.02 -30.76
C GLU A 132 -6.35 0.30 -30.52
N ASP A 133 -7.15 0.30 -31.59
CA ASP A 133 -8.61 0.39 -31.50
C ASP A 133 -9.16 -0.86 -30.82
N ASP A 134 -10.10 -0.69 -29.89
CA ASP A 134 -10.78 -1.83 -29.29
C ASP A 134 -11.67 -2.50 -30.36
N PRO A 135 -11.47 -3.80 -30.64
CA PRO A 135 -12.27 -4.53 -31.62
C PRO A 135 -13.76 -4.56 -31.29
N ASN A 136 -14.12 -4.42 -30.01
CA ASN A 136 -15.50 -4.46 -29.52
C ASN A 136 -16.15 -3.07 -29.44
N ASP A 137 -15.33 -2.02 -29.35
CA ASP A 137 -15.77 -0.62 -29.31
C ASP A 137 -14.73 0.27 -29.99
N GLY A 138 -14.89 0.56 -31.29
CA GLY A 138 -13.96 1.41 -32.03
C GLY A 138 -13.82 2.86 -31.54
N ARG A 139 -14.54 3.25 -30.48
CA ARG A 139 -14.35 4.54 -29.78
C ARG A 139 -13.34 4.42 -28.63
N SER A 140 -13.13 3.21 -28.12
CA SER A 140 -12.22 2.89 -27.03
C SER A 140 -10.87 2.42 -27.58
N LYS A 141 -9.82 2.66 -26.80
CA LYS A 141 -8.44 2.36 -27.19
C LYS A 141 -7.80 1.48 -26.14
N LEU A 142 -7.26 0.34 -26.57
CA LEU A 142 -6.59 -0.63 -25.70
C LEU A 142 -5.09 -0.39 -25.70
N LEU A 143 -4.50 -0.41 -24.50
CA LEU A 143 -3.07 -0.37 -24.28
C LEU A 143 -2.53 -1.80 -24.15
N SER A 144 -1.39 -2.05 -24.79
CA SER A 144 -0.67 -3.32 -24.69
C SER A 144 0.83 -3.04 -24.55
N ILE A 145 1.53 -3.88 -23.79
CA ILE A 145 2.98 -3.77 -23.64
C ILE A 145 3.69 -4.29 -24.90
N THR A 146 4.66 -3.54 -25.42
CA THR A 146 5.45 -3.94 -26.59
C THR A 146 6.54 -4.94 -26.20
N LEU A 147 7.20 -5.57 -27.20
CA LEU A 147 8.38 -6.40 -26.94
C LEU A 147 9.49 -5.61 -26.24
N LYS A 148 9.74 -4.36 -26.68
CA LYS A 148 10.71 -3.47 -26.04
C LYS A 148 10.32 -3.17 -24.59
N GLY A 149 9.05 -2.86 -24.32
CA GLY A 149 8.56 -2.62 -22.97
C GLY A 149 8.77 -3.83 -22.04
N LYS A 150 8.50 -5.05 -22.54
CA LYS A 150 8.78 -6.28 -21.79
C LYS A 150 10.26 -6.45 -21.48
N GLN A 151 11.13 -6.22 -22.47
CA GLN A 151 12.59 -6.33 -22.29
C GLN A 151 13.09 -5.38 -21.20
N GLU A 152 12.68 -4.10 -21.25
CA GLU A 152 13.09 -3.11 -20.24
C GLU A 152 12.50 -3.41 -18.85
N PHE A 153 11.26 -3.89 -18.77
CA PHE A 153 10.66 -4.32 -17.51
C PHE A 153 11.46 -5.46 -16.86
N PHE A 154 11.79 -6.50 -17.63
CA PHE A 154 12.56 -7.63 -17.10
C PHE A 154 14.02 -7.25 -16.79
N ALA A 155 14.62 -6.33 -17.54
CA ALA A 155 15.96 -5.81 -17.25
C ALA A 155 15.99 -5.05 -15.91
N ALA A 156 14.93 -4.31 -15.58
CA ALA A 156 14.80 -3.59 -14.31
C ALA A 156 14.32 -4.46 -13.13
N LEU A 157 13.79 -5.66 -13.39
CA LEU A 157 13.11 -6.46 -12.37
C LEU A 157 13.99 -6.76 -11.15
N GLU A 158 15.25 -7.12 -11.37
CA GLU A 158 16.15 -7.49 -10.27
C GLU A 158 16.59 -6.29 -9.43
N SER A 159 16.84 -5.13 -10.04
CA SER A 159 17.15 -3.91 -9.29
C SER A 159 15.94 -3.39 -8.53
N MET A 160 14.73 -3.51 -9.10
CA MET A 160 13.48 -3.17 -8.45
C MET A 160 13.19 -4.08 -7.24
N LYS A 161 13.50 -5.38 -7.32
CA LYS A 161 13.42 -6.28 -6.15
C LYS A 161 14.36 -5.85 -5.03
N LYS A 162 15.59 -5.44 -5.36
CA LYS A 162 16.54 -4.92 -4.36
C LYS A 162 16.02 -3.64 -3.70
N SER A 163 15.43 -2.72 -4.47
CA SER A 163 14.75 -1.53 -3.95
C SER A 163 13.61 -1.91 -2.99
N ALA A 164 12.74 -2.84 -3.39
CA ALA A 164 11.64 -3.32 -2.54
C ALA A 164 12.12 -3.97 -1.24
N ASN A 165 13.24 -4.71 -1.29
CA ASN A 165 13.85 -5.31 -0.09
C ASN A 165 14.33 -4.27 0.91
N LEU A 166 14.78 -3.08 0.46
CA LEU A 166 15.16 -1.99 1.35
C LEU A 166 13.93 -1.41 2.08
N VAL A 167 12.81 -1.25 1.38
CA VAL A 167 11.56 -0.72 1.97
C VAL A 167 11.06 -1.61 3.10
N GLY A 168 11.08 -2.94 2.91
CA GLY A 168 10.64 -3.91 3.93
C GLY A 168 11.77 -4.49 4.79
N GLY A 169 12.98 -3.92 4.74
CA GLY A 169 14.20 -4.58 5.23
C GLY A 169 14.17 -5.02 6.70
N PRO A 170 13.82 -4.13 7.65
CA PRO A 170 13.83 -4.46 9.07
C PRO A 170 12.75 -5.45 9.53
N LEU A 171 11.70 -5.66 8.72
CA LEU A 171 10.54 -6.47 9.13
C LEU A 171 10.76 -7.96 8.85
N SER A 172 10.43 -8.79 9.83
CA SER A 172 10.25 -10.24 9.68
C SER A 172 9.11 -10.57 8.72
N THR A 173 9.03 -11.83 8.29
CA THR A 173 7.94 -12.29 7.42
C THR A 173 6.57 -12.08 8.04
N VAL A 174 6.42 -12.31 9.35
CA VAL A 174 5.15 -12.14 10.06
C VAL A 174 4.76 -10.67 10.14
N GLU A 175 5.70 -9.78 10.47
CA GLU A 175 5.45 -8.34 10.49
C GLU A 175 5.11 -7.80 9.10
N LYS A 176 5.75 -8.31 8.03
CA LYS A 176 5.40 -7.97 6.64
C LYS A 176 3.97 -8.38 6.30
N LEU A 177 3.55 -9.59 6.68
CA LEU A 177 2.19 -10.07 6.45
C LEU A 177 1.18 -9.21 7.22
N HIS A 178 1.48 -8.84 8.46
CA HIS A 178 0.63 -7.98 9.26
C HIS A 178 0.53 -6.56 8.66
N LEU A 179 1.66 -5.93 8.33
CA LEU A 179 1.66 -4.63 7.68
C LEU A 179 0.92 -4.68 6.33
N MET A 180 1.09 -5.73 5.55
CA MET A 180 0.37 -5.93 4.29
C MET A 180 -1.14 -5.98 4.51
N HIS A 181 -1.61 -6.68 5.55
CA HIS A 181 -3.02 -6.70 5.92
C HIS A 181 -3.56 -5.31 6.27
N LEU A 182 -2.81 -4.54 7.08
CA LEU A 182 -3.19 -3.16 7.44
C LEU A 182 -3.22 -2.23 6.21
N LEU A 183 -2.21 -2.33 5.34
CA LEU A 183 -2.16 -1.56 4.09
C LEU A 183 -3.30 -1.93 3.14
N GLN A 184 -3.70 -3.20 3.08
CA GLN A 184 -4.87 -3.63 2.29
C GLN A 184 -6.17 -3.04 2.85
N LYS A 185 -6.34 -3.02 4.18
CA LYS A 185 -7.49 -2.37 4.83
C LYS A 185 -7.55 -0.88 4.46
N LEU A 186 -6.43 -0.16 4.58
CA LEU A 186 -6.31 1.24 4.17
C LEU A 186 -6.56 1.44 2.67
N HIS A 187 -6.06 0.53 1.83
CA HIS A 187 -6.24 0.60 0.38
C HIS A 187 -7.71 0.47 -0.01
N VAL A 188 -8.45 -0.49 0.55
CA VAL A 188 -9.88 -0.68 0.27
C VAL A 188 -10.66 0.58 0.67
N PHE A 189 -10.39 1.12 1.86
CA PHE A 189 -10.98 2.36 2.36
C PHE A 189 -10.72 3.57 1.43
N HIS A 190 -9.46 3.82 1.07
CA HIS A 190 -9.14 4.97 0.22
C HIS A 190 -9.61 4.78 -1.23
N LYS A 191 -9.72 3.54 -1.71
CA LYS A 191 -10.24 3.26 -3.05
C LYS A 191 -11.72 3.60 -3.17
N SER A 192 -12.54 3.32 -2.14
CA SER A 192 -13.95 3.73 -2.16
C SER A 192 -14.07 5.26 -2.15
N LEU A 193 -13.30 5.93 -1.30
CA LEU A 193 -13.26 7.39 -1.24
C LEU A 193 -12.78 8.04 -2.55
N PHE A 194 -11.76 7.46 -3.20
CA PHE A 194 -11.22 7.99 -4.47
C PHE A 194 -12.22 7.87 -5.64
N ALA A 195 -13.17 6.93 -5.57
CA ALA A 195 -14.22 6.81 -6.57
C ALA A 195 -15.24 7.97 -6.49
N GLU A 196 -15.38 8.59 -5.31
CA GLU A 196 -16.26 9.74 -5.08
C GLU A 196 -15.59 11.03 -5.57
N LYS A 197 -16.02 11.49 -6.76
CA LYS A 197 -15.46 12.71 -7.36
C LYS A 197 -16.18 13.95 -6.85
N ASN A 198 -15.40 14.99 -6.54
CA ASN A 198 -15.85 16.34 -6.17
C ASN A 198 -16.49 16.46 -4.78
N VAL A 199 -15.97 15.72 -3.79
CA VAL A 199 -16.34 15.85 -2.39
C VAL A 199 -15.23 16.60 -1.65
N THR A 200 -15.59 17.55 -0.79
CA THR A 200 -14.65 18.27 0.07
C THR A 200 -14.16 17.39 1.22
N LEU A 201 -13.03 17.73 1.86
CA LEU A 201 -12.55 16.94 3.00
C LEU A 201 -13.60 16.88 4.13
N ASP A 202 -14.29 17.98 4.40
CA ASP A 202 -15.30 18.05 5.46
C ASP A 202 -16.48 17.10 5.16
N GLU A 203 -16.98 17.11 3.92
CA GLU A 203 -18.03 16.18 3.47
C GLU A 203 -17.58 14.71 3.55
N MET A 204 -16.32 14.41 3.24
CA MET A 204 -15.77 13.05 3.39
C MET A 204 -15.72 12.62 4.87
N LEU A 205 -15.40 13.53 5.79
CA LEU A 205 -15.36 13.24 7.22
C LEU A 205 -16.77 13.03 7.80
N GLU A 206 -17.75 13.87 7.43
CA GLU A 206 -19.14 13.72 7.85
C GLU A 206 -19.73 12.37 7.43
N GLN A 207 -19.40 11.89 6.23
CA GLN A 207 -19.81 10.57 5.75
C GLN A 207 -19.26 9.44 6.62
N LEU A 208 -18.01 9.55 7.10
CA LEU A 208 -17.39 8.54 7.96
C LEU A 208 -18.07 8.48 9.32
N GLU A 209 -18.31 9.63 9.95
CA GLU A 209 -19.01 9.71 11.24
C GLU A 209 -20.44 9.14 11.15
N SER A 210 -21.10 9.29 10.00
CA SER A 210 -22.44 8.74 9.77
C SER A 210 -22.48 7.22 9.60
N GLN A 211 -21.38 6.61 9.17
CA GLN A 211 -21.24 5.15 9.00
C GLN A 211 -20.86 4.43 10.30
N GLU A 212 -20.18 5.10 11.24
CA GLU A 212 -19.83 4.53 12.55
C GLU A 212 -21.01 4.52 13.54
N ASN A 213 -22.05 5.32 13.27
CA ASN A 213 -23.25 5.44 14.12
C ASN A 213 -24.44 4.57 13.66
N GLN A 214 -24.23 3.60 12.76
CA GLN A 214 -25.23 2.62 12.29
C GLN A 214 -24.82 1.19 12.62
#